data_AF-A0AAW2IIE1-F1
#
_entry.id   AF-A0AAW2IIE1-F1
#
_cell.length_a   1.000
_cell.length_b   1.000
_cell.length_c   1.000
_cell.angle_alpha   90.00
_cell.angle_beta   90.00
_cell.angle_gamma   90.00
#
_symmetry.space_group_name_H-M   'P 1'
#
loop_
_entity.id
_entity.type
_entity.pdbx_description
1 polymer ?
#
loop_
_entity_poly.entity_id
_entity_poly.type
_entity_poly.pdbx_seq_one_letter_code
_entity_poly.pdbx_strand_id
1 'polypeptide(L)'
;MSKLATSSGFKRIPQPVFHLQTKDEEEGCFPEVLKKQARKTGKLNLSDKNLTCIPDDVFKLGEVHSETKDVDLGENCDISSGKWWELEPLKYLDLSSNCISEIPKQINELDSLNTLNLHQNNLTEIPAQLGHLTNLTKLDLAYNRLTALPMELVGLKNLKSLYLSQNLFKTFPECIFDLVMLNQLDISNNELNLISPGIGFLTRLTHLNLSNNQLKSIPEDISCCRALLDLDLSKNKLTSDGLPHLGGLHNVETIHLQYNNLTLLPKLNGCSNLKEIHLAFNEMEILIPDDEDQEITIEELSTLSHLQIINLRNNRLRKIPKEVSCLQNLIRLDLSNNDLKELPATLSLLPHLENLQVDGNGLRTIRRDIITGGTVRLLKYLKQTLPLSEEDMKIVSKLPCCKESELPNRHSMRSSRSLNLSSQGLCNIPEVVFTEALEVPCSMVDLSKNKLTEIPEKMWILARNLTDINLSHNQLSSLPDDIGKCMNLEYLSLQLNQLTTLPSGLSKCIRLRELNLSFNKFQEIPSCIYDLKALQLLLINDNKVTEINAEGMLQLTRLAHLDLSNNNLASVPPLMGKMIQLRTFQLDGNGLRAPRPAILAKGTEAVLSWLRDKIV
;
A
#
# COMPACT_ATOMS: atom_id res chain seq x y z
N MET A 1 0.12 -55.45 60.26
CA MET A 1 1.40 -55.18 59.57
C MET A 1 1.06 -54.88 58.10
N SER A 2 0.68 -53.66 57.74
CA SER A 2 1.53 -52.53 57.33
C SER A 2 2.23 -52.70 55.97
N LYS A 3 1.70 -51.96 54.97
CA LYS A 3 2.41 -51.20 53.90
C LYS A 3 3.17 -52.04 52.84
N LEU A 4 3.20 -51.74 51.53
CA LEU A 4 3.00 -50.53 50.73
C LEU A 4 2.68 -50.95 49.27
N ALA A 5 1.89 -50.13 48.59
CA ALA A 5 1.65 -50.19 47.15
C ALA A 5 2.78 -49.54 46.34
N THR A 6 3.12 -50.09 45.18
CA THR A 6 3.90 -49.39 44.14
C THR A 6 3.27 -49.61 42.78
N SER A 7 2.80 -48.52 42.18
CA SER A 7 2.33 -48.40 40.81
C SER A 7 3.52 -48.38 39.84
N SER A 8 3.54 -49.30 38.87
CA SER A 8 4.47 -49.26 37.75
C SER A 8 3.83 -48.53 36.57
N GLY A 9 4.16 -47.25 36.42
CA GLY A 9 3.83 -46.48 35.23
C GLY A 9 4.62 -47.00 34.02
N PHE A 10 3.90 -47.40 32.97
CA PHE A 10 4.49 -47.67 31.66
C PHE A 10 5.01 -46.35 31.07
N LYS A 11 6.34 -46.19 31.05
CA LYS A 11 7.01 -45.15 30.25
C LYS A 11 6.68 -45.40 28.78
N ARG A 12 5.95 -44.48 28.15
CA ARG A 12 5.85 -44.42 26.69
C ARG A 12 7.25 -44.19 26.13
N ILE A 13 7.74 -45.16 25.37
CA ILE A 13 8.93 -45.01 24.54
C ILE A 13 8.55 -43.97 23.46
N PRO A 14 9.30 -42.86 23.30
CA PRO A 14 9.07 -41.97 22.18
C PRO A 14 9.32 -42.73 20.87
N GLN A 15 8.29 -42.84 20.02
CA GLN A 15 8.49 -43.34 18.67
C GLN A 15 9.42 -42.38 17.92
N PRO A 16 10.38 -42.90 17.14
CA PRO A 16 11.23 -42.04 16.33
C PRO A 16 10.34 -41.24 15.36
N VAL A 17 10.62 -39.93 15.26
CA VAL A 17 9.94 -38.96 14.37
C VAL A 17 10.20 -39.25 12.88
N PHE A 18 11.03 -40.24 12.59
CA PHE A 18 11.35 -40.69 11.23
C PHE A 18 10.64 -42.02 10.93
N HIS A 19 9.52 -41.92 10.22
CA HIS A 19 8.91 -43.02 9.50
C HIS A 19 9.56 -43.10 8.10
N LEU A 20 9.93 -44.30 7.67
CA LEU A 20 10.42 -44.56 6.30
C LEU A 20 9.30 -44.23 5.31
N GLN A 21 9.60 -43.41 4.31
CA GLN A 21 8.62 -43.05 3.28
C GLN A 21 8.01 -44.31 2.66
N THR A 22 6.68 -44.38 2.61
CA THR A 22 5.98 -45.46 1.89
C THR A 22 6.10 -45.26 0.38
N LYS A 23 6.01 -46.32 -0.43
CA LYS A 23 5.99 -46.21 -1.90
C LYS A 23 4.97 -45.19 -2.43
N ASP A 24 3.82 -45.06 -1.77
CA ASP A 24 2.79 -44.08 -2.14
C ASP A 24 3.23 -42.62 -1.89
N GLU A 25 4.17 -42.40 -0.96
CA GLU A 25 4.82 -41.10 -0.70
C GLU A 25 5.98 -40.83 -1.67
N GLU A 26 6.60 -41.87 -2.24
CA GLU A 26 7.54 -41.77 -3.38
C GLU A 26 6.82 -41.55 -4.71
N GLU A 27 5.59 -42.06 -4.87
CA GLU A 27 4.80 -42.03 -6.12
C GLU A 27 3.99 -40.72 -6.33
N GLY A 28 4.20 -39.69 -5.51
CA GLY A 28 3.63 -38.36 -5.76
C GLY A 28 2.10 -38.34 -5.78
N CYS A 29 1.46 -39.17 -4.93
CA CYS A 29 0.01 -39.23 -4.78
C CYS A 29 -0.41 -38.71 -3.39
N PHE A 30 -1.54 -38.01 -3.31
CA PHE A 30 -2.12 -37.56 -2.04
C PHE A 30 -3.52 -38.15 -1.81
N PRO A 31 -4.00 -38.26 -0.55
CA PRO A 31 -5.21 -39.01 -0.23
C PRO A 31 -6.45 -38.63 -1.07
N GLU A 32 -7.21 -39.65 -1.52
CA GLU A 32 -8.45 -39.46 -2.32
C GLU A 32 -9.48 -38.53 -1.66
N VAL A 33 -9.51 -38.47 -0.33
CA VAL A 33 -10.37 -37.54 0.41
C VAL A 33 -10.04 -36.08 0.07
N LEU A 34 -8.76 -35.74 -0.02
CA LEU A 34 -8.30 -34.40 -0.38
C LEU A 34 -8.55 -34.12 -1.86
N LYS A 35 -8.40 -35.10 -2.75
CA LYS A 35 -8.77 -34.96 -4.17
C LYS A 35 -10.25 -34.64 -4.33
N LYS A 36 -11.13 -35.38 -3.65
CA LYS A 36 -12.59 -35.12 -3.65
C LYS A 36 -12.94 -33.74 -3.08
N GLN A 37 -12.27 -33.32 -2.00
CA GLN A 37 -12.48 -32.00 -1.42
C GLN A 37 -12.01 -30.87 -2.34
N ALA A 38 -10.82 -31.01 -2.94
CA ALA A 38 -10.29 -30.04 -3.89
C ALA A 38 -11.20 -29.87 -5.10
N ARG A 39 -11.66 -31.00 -5.66
CA ARG A 39 -12.65 -31.04 -6.75
C ARG A 39 -13.97 -30.34 -6.40
N LYS A 40 -14.44 -30.43 -5.15
CA LYS A 40 -15.69 -29.78 -4.72
C LYS A 40 -15.53 -28.29 -4.40
N THR A 41 -14.37 -27.87 -3.92
CA THR A 41 -14.18 -26.53 -3.33
C THR A 41 -13.27 -25.61 -4.14
N GLY A 42 -12.51 -26.15 -5.08
CA GLY A 42 -11.43 -25.44 -5.77
C GLY A 42 -10.27 -25.07 -4.83
N LYS A 43 -10.15 -25.69 -3.64
CA LYS A 43 -9.08 -25.43 -2.68
C LYS A 43 -8.35 -26.71 -2.32
N LEU A 44 -7.03 -26.70 -2.46
CA LEU A 44 -6.17 -27.80 -2.05
C LEU A 44 -5.12 -27.29 -1.07
N ASN A 45 -5.02 -27.98 0.07
CA ASN A 45 -4.00 -27.72 1.07
C ASN A 45 -3.16 -28.98 1.27
N LEU A 46 -1.89 -28.88 0.91
CA LEU A 46 -0.84 -29.88 1.02
C LEU A 46 0.34 -29.34 1.84
N SER A 47 0.11 -28.39 2.75
CA SER A 47 1.16 -27.88 3.62
C SER A 47 1.59 -28.88 4.70
N ASP A 48 2.85 -28.78 5.11
CA ASP A 48 3.47 -29.61 6.15
C ASP A 48 3.29 -31.12 5.89
N LYS A 49 3.60 -31.55 4.65
CA LYS A 49 3.50 -32.94 4.19
C LYS A 49 4.85 -33.55 3.85
N ASN A 50 5.96 -32.85 4.13
CA ASN A 50 7.31 -33.27 3.77
C ASN A 50 7.49 -33.60 2.28
N LEU A 51 6.73 -32.93 1.41
CA LEU A 51 6.79 -33.15 -0.03
C LEU A 51 8.13 -32.65 -0.59
N THR A 52 8.81 -33.45 -1.40
CA THR A 52 10.05 -33.07 -2.09
C THR A 52 9.79 -32.51 -3.49
N CYS A 53 8.65 -32.82 -4.08
CA CYS A 53 8.17 -32.32 -5.37
C CYS A 53 6.65 -32.09 -5.30
N ILE A 54 6.10 -31.37 -6.28
CA ILE A 54 4.65 -31.18 -6.39
C ILE A 54 4.04 -32.48 -6.96
N PRO A 55 3.07 -33.12 -6.27
CA PRO A 55 2.37 -34.31 -6.75
C PRO A 55 1.74 -34.13 -8.14
N ASP A 56 1.97 -35.06 -9.08
CA ASP A 56 1.41 -34.99 -10.44
C ASP A 56 -0.13 -34.94 -10.45
N ASP A 57 -0.75 -35.57 -9.44
CA ASP A 57 -2.19 -35.56 -9.21
C ASP A 57 -2.77 -34.15 -9.11
N VAL A 58 -1.99 -33.15 -8.68
CA VAL A 58 -2.45 -31.75 -8.57
C VAL A 58 -2.87 -31.22 -9.93
N PHE A 59 -2.13 -31.54 -10.99
CA PHE A 59 -2.39 -31.08 -12.35
C PHE A 59 -3.54 -31.86 -13.00
N LYS A 60 -3.74 -33.12 -12.60
CA LYS A 60 -4.81 -34.00 -13.10
C LYS A 60 -6.16 -33.83 -12.40
N LEU A 61 -6.29 -32.91 -11.44
CA LEU A 61 -7.54 -32.73 -10.69
C LEU A 61 -8.76 -32.39 -11.57
N GLY A 62 -8.52 -31.69 -12.68
CA GLY A 62 -9.53 -31.34 -13.68
C GLY A 62 -9.78 -32.43 -14.73
N GLU A 63 -8.91 -33.45 -14.83
CA GLU A 63 -9.05 -34.54 -15.78
C GLU A 63 -9.94 -35.65 -15.21
N VAL A 64 -11.08 -35.87 -15.87
CA VAL A 64 -11.93 -37.03 -15.60
C VAL A 64 -11.27 -38.25 -16.26
N HIS A 65 -10.28 -38.84 -15.59
CA HIS A 65 -9.74 -40.12 -16.06
C HIS A 65 -10.84 -41.18 -16.04
N SER A 66 -10.97 -41.88 -17.16
CA SER A 66 -11.92 -42.97 -17.39
C SER A 66 -11.53 -44.24 -16.64
N GLU A 67 -11.39 -44.19 -15.32
CA GLU A 67 -11.14 -45.38 -14.48
C GLU A 67 -12.44 -46.13 -14.14
N THR A 68 -13.53 -45.88 -14.86
CA THR A 68 -14.75 -46.70 -14.86
C THR A 68 -15.11 -47.22 -16.24
N LYS A 69 -14.12 -47.64 -17.04
CA LYS A 69 -14.39 -48.42 -18.26
C LYS A 69 -14.56 -49.92 -18.05
N ASP A 70 -14.32 -50.43 -16.85
CA ASP A 70 -14.57 -51.84 -16.51
C ASP A 70 -15.36 -51.97 -15.20
N VAL A 71 -16.66 -51.66 -15.20
CA VAL A 71 -17.62 -52.30 -14.28
C VAL A 71 -18.99 -52.43 -14.96
N ASP A 72 -19.25 -53.65 -15.40
CA ASP A 72 -20.50 -54.42 -15.40
C ASP A 72 -21.86 -53.69 -15.38
N LEU A 73 -22.75 -54.07 -16.30
CA LEU A 73 -24.19 -53.73 -16.32
C LEU A 73 -24.98 -54.56 -15.28
N GLY A 74 -24.43 -54.72 -14.08
CA GLY A 74 -24.97 -55.55 -13.01
C GLY A 74 -25.06 -54.78 -11.69
N GLU A 75 -26.29 -54.58 -11.24
CA GLU A 75 -26.76 -54.32 -9.88
C GLU A 75 -25.78 -53.80 -8.79
N ASN A 76 -26.14 -52.64 -8.22
CA ASN A 76 -25.61 -52.05 -6.98
C ASN A 76 -24.13 -51.62 -6.98
N CYS A 77 -23.86 -50.42 -7.52
CA CYS A 77 -22.72 -49.60 -7.09
C CYS A 77 -23.20 -48.22 -6.64
N ASP A 78 -22.79 -47.88 -5.42
CA ASP A 78 -23.02 -46.62 -4.74
C ASP A 78 -22.48 -45.45 -5.58
N ILE A 79 -23.39 -44.55 -5.97
CA ILE A 79 -23.13 -43.42 -6.86
C ILE A 79 -22.30 -42.38 -6.08
N SER A 80 -20.99 -42.56 -6.05
CA SER A 80 -20.04 -41.58 -5.49
C SER A 80 -18.91 -41.18 -6.46
N SER A 81 -19.14 -41.38 -7.76
CA SER A 81 -18.40 -40.75 -8.85
C SER A 81 -19.04 -39.40 -9.18
N GLY A 82 -18.50 -38.33 -8.57
CA GLY A 82 -18.97 -36.96 -8.74
C GLY A 82 -19.06 -36.55 -10.21
N LYS A 83 -20.18 -35.93 -10.58
CA LYS A 83 -20.43 -35.47 -11.94
C LYS A 83 -19.40 -34.39 -12.32
N TRP A 84 -18.83 -34.46 -13.52
CA TRP A 84 -17.75 -33.56 -13.94
C TRP A 84 -18.14 -32.06 -14.00
N TRP A 85 -19.43 -31.76 -14.12
CA TRP A 85 -19.96 -30.38 -14.05
C TRP A 85 -20.11 -29.84 -12.62
N GLU A 86 -19.86 -30.65 -11.59
CA GLU A 86 -19.78 -30.23 -10.18
C GLU A 86 -18.34 -29.94 -9.73
N LEU A 87 -17.36 -30.10 -10.63
CA LEU A 87 -15.96 -29.84 -10.35
C LEU A 87 -15.68 -28.33 -10.39
N GLU A 88 -15.25 -27.79 -9.25
CA GLU A 88 -14.73 -26.43 -9.17
C GLU A 88 -13.25 -26.44 -9.60
N PRO A 89 -12.83 -25.56 -10.52
CA PRO A 89 -11.43 -25.44 -10.90
C PRO A 89 -10.59 -24.98 -9.69
N LEU A 90 -9.33 -25.40 -9.65
CA LEU A 90 -8.44 -25.11 -8.53
C LEU A 90 -8.11 -23.60 -8.49
N LYS A 91 -8.60 -22.92 -7.45
CA LYS A 91 -8.42 -21.48 -7.19
C LYS A 91 -7.42 -21.20 -6.08
N TYR A 92 -7.20 -22.15 -5.17
CA TYR A 92 -6.30 -22.01 -4.04
C TYR A 92 -5.44 -23.27 -3.90
N LEU A 93 -4.13 -23.09 -3.90
CA LEU A 93 -3.16 -24.16 -3.70
C LEU A 93 -2.16 -23.74 -2.62
N ASP A 94 -2.17 -24.48 -1.52
CA ASP A 94 -1.20 -24.32 -0.44
C ASP A 94 -0.25 -25.52 -0.41
N LEU A 95 1.02 -25.25 -0.67
CA LEU A 95 2.15 -26.17 -0.69
C LEU A 95 3.22 -25.73 0.32
N SER A 96 2.87 -24.88 1.28
CA SER A 96 3.83 -24.31 2.23
C SER A 96 4.40 -25.32 3.21
N SER A 97 5.55 -24.99 3.82
CA SER A 97 6.23 -25.84 4.82
C SER A 97 6.52 -27.25 4.30
N ASN A 98 7.09 -27.36 3.11
CA ASN A 98 7.51 -28.62 2.51
C ASN A 98 9.01 -28.56 2.15
N CYS A 99 9.51 -29.58 1.46
CA CYS A 99 10.89 -29.68 0.99
C CYS A 99 10.99 -29.52 -0.54
N ILE A 100 10.03 -28.84 -1.18
CA ILE A 100 9.93 -28.75 -2.63
C ILE A 100 11.12 -27.98 -3.19
N SER A 101 11.88 -28.59 -4.09
CA SER A 101 13.06 -27.97 -4.72
C SER A 101 12.78 -27.36 -6.09
N GLU A 102 11.76 -27.84 -6.80
CA GLU A 102 11.41 -27.39 -8.14
C GLU A 102 9.90 -27.31 -8.35
N ILE A 103 9.48 -26.36 -9.20
CA ILE A 103 8.10 -26.26 -9.69
C ILE A 103 8.09 -26.79 -11.13
N PRO A 104 7.29 -27.82 -11.44
CA PRO A 104 7.20 -28.35 -12.79
C PRO A 104 6.54 -27.35 -13.74
N LYS A 105 6.86 -27.48 -15.04
CA LYS A 105 6.37 -26.56 -16.09
C LYS A 105 4.85 -26.59 -16.22
N GLN A 106 4.23 -27.72 -15.89
CA GLN A 106 2.78 -27.98 -15.85
C GLN A 106 2.02 -27.06 -14.89
N ILE A 107 2.71 -26.24 -14.08
CA ILE A 107 2.07 -25.22 -13.24
C ILE A 107 1.19 -24.26 -14.07
N ASN A 108 1.49 -24.06 -15.35
CA ASN A 108 0.67 -23.26 -16.26
C ASN A 108 -0.71 -23.86 -16.58
N GLU A 109 -0.94 -25.15 -16.32
CA GLU A 109 -2.24 -25.81 -16.52
C GLU A 109 -3.27 -25.39 -15.46
N LEU A 110 -2.81 -24.81 -14.33
CA LEU A 110 -3.67 -24.32 -13.25
C LEU A 110 -4.18 -22.89 -13.53
N ASP A 111 -4.75 -22.66 -14.72
CA ASP A 111 -5.14 -21.34 -15.24
C ASP A 111 -6.09 -20.52 -14.33
N SER A 112 -6.88 -21.21 -13.50
CA SER A 112 -7.90 -20.66 -12.63
C SER A 112 -7.40 -20.34 -11.22
N LEU A 113 -6.09 -20.49 -10.98
CA LEU A 113 -5.49 -20.32 -9.66
C LEU A 113 -5.41 -18.83 -9.28
N ASN A 114 -6.03 -18.50 -8.15
CA ASN A 114 -6.06 -17.15 -7.58
C ASN A 114 -5.01 -16.95 -6.48
N THR A 115 -4.66 -18.03 -5.76
CA THR A 115 -3.69 -18.00 -4.66
C THR A 115 -2.79 -19.22 -4.72
N LEU A 116 -1.49 -18.97 -4.75
CA LEU A 116 -0.45 -19.99 -4.67
C LEU A 116 0.45 -19.68 -3.48
N ASN A 117 0.48 -20.59 -2.51
CA ASN A 117 1.36 -20.50 -1.35
C ASN A 117 2.45 -21.58 -1.43
N LEU A 118 3.69 -21.15 -1.57
CA LEU A 118 4.90 -21.97 -1.61
C LEU A 118 5.89 -21.54 -0.50
N HIS A 119 5.40 -20.83 0.52
CA HIS A 119 6.15 -20.39 1.68
C HIS A 119 6.93 -21.54 2.33
N GLN A 120 8.17 -21.30 2.74
CA GLN A 120 8.99 -22.27 3.48
C GLN A 120 9.19 -23.59 2.70
N ASN A 121 9.93 -23.49 1.60
CA ASN A 121 10.35 -24.61 0.74
C ASN A 121 11.85 -24.48 0.40
N ASN A 122 12.35 -25.32 -0.51
CA ASN A 122 13.75 -25.33 -0.95
C ASN A 122 13.90 -24.83 -2.40
N LEU A 123 12.99 -24.00 -2.89
CA LEU A 123 12.99 -23.54 -4.28
C LEU A 123 14.22 -22.68 -4.58
N THR A 124 14.95 -23.01 -5.64
CA THR A 124 16.11 -22.24 -6.12
C THR A 124 15.78 -21.35 -7.31
N GLU A 125 14.77 -21.72 -8.09
CA GLU A 125 14.30 -20.99 -9.27
C GLU A 125 12.77 -21.08 -9.41
N ILE A 126 12.22 -20.16 -10.21
CA ILE A 126 10.81 -20.14 -10.59
C ILE A 126 10.73 -20.35 -12.11
N PRO A 127 9.94 -21.32 -12.62
CA PRO A 127 9.80 -21.55 -14.05
C PRO A 127 9.08 -20.38 -14.72
N ALA A 128 9.50 -20.02 -15.93
CA ALA A 128 8.85 -18.99 -16.76
C ALA A 128 7.34 -19.24 -16.94
N GLN A 129 6.94 -20.52 -16.94
CA GLN A 129 5.55 -20.96 -17.07
C GLN A 129 4.62 -20.42 -15.97
N LEU A 130 5.15 -20.09 -14.78
CA LEU A 130 4.35 -19.48 -13.71
C LEU A 130 3.74 -18.15 -14.15
N GLY A 131 4.42 -17.40 -15.04
CA GLY A 131 3.95 -16.14 -15.59
C GLY A 131 2.66 -16.22 -16.40
N HIS A 132 2.22 -17.41 -16.81
CA HIS A 132 0.96 -17.62 -17.54
C HIS A 132 -0.28 -17.67 -16.62
N LEU A 133 -0.12 -17.69 -15.29
CA LEU A 133 -1.22 -17.74 -14.34
C LEU A 133 -1.89 -16.36 -14.16
N THR A 134 -2.54 -15.88 -15.21
CA THR A 134 -3.08 -14.50 -15.27
C THR A 134 -4.14 -14.19 -14.21
N ASN A 135 -4.81 -15.20 -13.63
CA ASN A 135 -5.79 -15.03 -12.55
C ASN A 135 -5.16 -14.93 -11.15
N LEU A 136 -3.84 -15.14 -11.03
CA LEU A 136 -3.17 -15.16 -9.73
C LEU A 136 -3.21 -13.77 -9.09
N THR A 137 -3.78 -13.71 -7.88
CA THR A 137 -3.91 -12.47 -7.08
C THR A 137 -2.96 -12.45 -5.89
N LYS A 138 -2.55 -13.61 -5.39
CA LYS A 138 -1.59 -13.75 -4.29
C LYS A 138 -0.59 -14.85 -4.59
N LEU A 139 0.70 -14.50 -4.51
CA LEU A 139 1.82 -15.40 -4.65
C LEU A 139 2.73 -15.26 -3.43
N ASP A 140 2.89 -16.35 -2.69
CA ASP A 140 3.80 -16.41 -1.55
C ASP A 140 4.95 -17.38 -1.85
N LEU A 141 6.16 -16.81 -1.94
CA LEU A 141 7.42 -17.49 -2.21
C LEU A 141 8.43 -17.22 -1.07
N ALA A 142 7.98 -16.73 0.07
CA ALA A 142 8.85 -16.40 1.18
C ALA A 142 9.53 -17.66 1.77
N TYR A 143 10.69 -17.49 2.42
CA TYR A 143 11.48 -18.58 3.00
C TYR A 143 11.83 -19.66 1.97
N ASN A 144 12.50 -19.26 0.89
CA ASN A 144 13.05 -20.15 -0.13
C ASN A 144 14.53 -19.81 -0.38
N ARG A 145 15.12 -20.31 -1.46
CA ARG A 145 16.52 -20.06 -1.86
C ARG A 145 16.62 -19.37 -3.22
N LEU A 146 15.61 -18.57 -3.55
CA LEU A 146 15.52 -17.89 -4.85
C LEU A 146 16.60 -16.82 -4.96
N THR A 147 17.26 -16.77 -6.12
CA THR A 147 18.28 -15.76 -6.44
C THR A 147 17.82 -14.76 -7.51
N ALA A 148 16.84 -15.16 -8.35
CA ALA A 148 16.26 -14.36 -9.41
C ALA A 148 14.81 -14.80 -9.68
N LEU A 149 14.04 -13.94 -10.37
CA LEU A 149 12.71 -14.25 -10.89
C LEU A 149 12.74 -14.19 -12.43
N PRO A 150 11.97 -15.05 -13.12
CA PRO A 150 11.87 -15.01 -14.58
C PRO A 150 11.17 -13.74 -15.06
N MET A 151 11.55 -13.23 -16.23
CA MET A 151 10.96 -12.00 -16.77
C MET A 151 9.47 -12.16 -17.10
N GLU A 152 9.04 -13.39 -17.40
CA GLU A 152 7.67 -13.78 -17.72
C GLU A 152 6.71 -13.59 -16.54
N LEU A 153 7.22 -13.41 -15.30
CA LEU A 153 6.38 -13.17 -14.12
C LEU A 153 5.58 -11.85 -14.23
N VAL A 154 5.98 -10.94 -15.12
CA VAL A 154 5.19 -9.76 -15.52
C VAL A 154 3.82 -10.12 -16.11
N GLY A 155 3.63 -11.36 -16.58
CA GLY A 155 2.36 -11.88 -17.07
C GLY A 155 1.26 -11.99 -16.00
N LEU A 156 1.62 -11.96 -14.71
CA LEU A 156 0.69 -12.01 -13.56
C LEU A 156 -0.04 -10.67 -13.33
N LYS A 157 -0.73 -10.17 -14.36
CA LYS A 157 -1.31 -8.80 -14.39
C LYS A 157 -2.32 -8.51 -13.28
N ASN A 158 -2.94 -9.53 -12.67
CA ASN A 158 -3.91 -9.39 -11.58
C ASN A 158 -3.28 -9.56 -10.18
N LEU A 159 -1.96 -9.70 -10.08
CA LEU A 159 -1.27 -9.94 -8.81
C LEU A 159 -1.41 -8.71 -7.89
N LYS A 160 -1.96 -8.95 -6.69
CA LYS A 160 -2.18 -7.93 -5.66
C LYS A 160 -1.19 -8.07 -4.50
N SER A 161 -0.73 -9.29 -4.21
CA SER A 161 0.20 -9.56 -3.11
C SER A 161 1.32 -10.47 -3.57
N LEU A 162 2.56 -10.02 -3.41
CA LEU A 162 3.78 -10.77 -3.70
C LEU A 162 4.69 -10.79 -2.47
N TYR A 163 4.91 -11.98 -1.92
CA TYR A 163 5.81 -12.19 -0.78
C TYR A 163 7.04 -12.98 -1.22
N LEU A 164 8.20 -12.38 -1.02
CA LEU A 164 9.52 -12.88 -1.43
C LEU A 164 10.54 -12.78 -0.30
N SER A 165 10.07 -12.58 0.93
CA SER A 165 10.95 -12.41 2.07
C SER A 165 11.76 -13.66 2.40
N GLN A 166 12.95 -13.49 2.99
CA GLN A 166 13.85 -14.60 3.33
C GLN A 166 14.21 -15.45 2.10
N ASN A 167 14.81 -14.80 1.11
CA ASN A 167 15.40 -15.43 -0.07
C ASN A 167 16.85 -14.92 -0.23
N LEU A 168 17.46 -15.14 -1.40
CA LEU A 168 18.85 -14.79 -1.69
C LEU A 168 18.96 -13.77 -2.83
N PHE A 169 17.97 -12.87 -2.97
CA PHE A 169 17.95 -11.87 -4.03
C PHE A 169 19.05 -10.83 -3.81
N LYS A 170 19.94 -10.67 -4.80
CA LYS A 170 20.97 -9.62 -4.84
C LYS A 170 20.56 -8.41 -5.68
N THR A 171 19.74 -8.66 -6.68
CA THR A 171 19.09 -7.68 -7.56
C THR A 171 17.62 -8.03 -7.70
N PHE A 172 16.79 -7.02 -7.92
CA PHE A 172 15.36 -7.22 -8.15
C PHE A 172 15.01 -6.86 -9.61
N PRO A 173 14.31 -7.73 -10.35
CA PRO A 173 14.06 -7.50 -11.77
C PRO A 173 13.07 -6.33 -11.99
N GLU A 174 13.44 -5.42 -12.90
CA GLU A 174 12.69 -4.20 -13.22
C GLU A 174 11.28 -4.49 -13.73
N CYS A 175 11.08 -5.59 -14.47
CA CYS A 175 9.79 -5.96 -15.04
C CYS A 175 8.71 -6.28 -13.99
N ILE A 176 9.08 -6.55 -12.73
CA ILE A 176 8.10 -6.75 -11.66
C ILE A 176 7.39 -5.44 -11.30
N PHE A 177 8.01 -4.29 -11.56
CA PHE A 177 7.38 -2.99 -11.33
C PHE A 177 6.27 -2.67 -12.34
N ASP A 178 6.12 -3.44 -13.41
CA ASP A 178 4.99 -3.36 -14.34
C ASP A 178 3.71 -4.03 -13.79
N LEU A 179 3.77 -4.71 -12.64
CA LEU A 179 2.62 -5.32 -11.97
C LEU A 179 1.78 -4.28 -11.21
N VAL A 180 1.16 -3.36 -11.94
CA VAL A 180 0.42 -2.18 -11.43
C VAL A 180 -0.75 -2.48 -10.48
N MET A 181 -1.19 -3.73 -10.41
CA MET A 181 -2.24 -4.19 -9.49
C MET A 181 -1.72 -4.55 -8.09
N LEU A 182 -0.39 -4.54 -7.87
CA LEU A 182 0.22 -4.84 -6.59
C LEU A 182 -0.20 -3.83 -5.52
N ASN A 183 -0.77 -4.36 -4.45
CA ASN A 183 -1.11 -3.64 -3.23
C ASN A 183 -0.10 -3.92 -2.11
N GLN A 184 0.54 -5.09 -2.11
CA GLN A 184 1.50 -5.51 -1.10
C GLN A 184 2.72 -6.17 -1.74
N LEU A 185 3.90 -5.68 -1.37
CA LEU A 185 5.18 -6.22 -1.83
C LEU A 185 6.12 -6.37 -0.62
N ASP A 186 6.47 -7.61 -0.31
CA ASP A 186 7.46 -7.92 0.72
C ASP A 186 8.67 -8.59 0.10
N ILE A 187 9.81 -7.90 0.10
CA ILE A 187 11.12 -8.40 -0.37
C ILE A 187 12.14 -8.28 0.78
N SER A 188 11.67 -8.31 2.03
CA SER A 188 12.52 -8.19 3.21
C SER A 188 13.45 -9.40 3.40
N ASN A 189 14.50 -9.26 4.20
CA ASN A 189 15.43 -10.35 4.51
C ASN A 189 16.02 -10.99 3.24
N ASN A 190 16.65 -10.16 2.41
CA ASN A 190 17.35 -10.58 1.20
C ASN A 190 18.76 -9.92 1.19
N GLU A 191 19.47 -10.03 0.07
CA GLU A 191 20.81 -9.46 -0.11
C GLU A 191 20.81 -8.27 -1.09
N LEU A 192 19.68 -7.55 -1.20
CA LEU A 192 19.51 -6.48 -2.18
C LEU A 192 20.44 -5.30 -1.88
N ASN A 193 21.24 -4.90 -2.87
CA ASN A 193 22.16 -3.76 -2.75
C ASN A 193 21.55 -2.45 -3.30
N LEU A 194 20.63 -2.57 -4.25
CA LEU A 194 19.91 -1.47 -4.89
C LEU A 194 18.52 -1.92 -5.31
N ILE A 195 17.61 -0.94 -5.42
CA ILE A 195 16.33 -1.08 -6.11
C ILE A 195 16.42 -0.24 -7.38
N SER A 196 16.20 -0.86 -8.54
CA SER A 196 16.16 -0.15 -9.82
C SER A 196 15.01 0.87 -9.85
N PRO A 197 15.13 1.97 -10.61
CA PRO A 197 13.99 2.82 -10.93
C PRO A 197 12.85 2.00 -11.57
N GLY A 198 11.61 2.39 -11.31
CA GLY A 198 10.40 1.73 -11.78
C GLY A 198 9.41 1.46 -10.66
N ILE A 199 9.85 1.41 -9.40
CA ILE A 199 8.97 1.16 -8.24
C ILE A 199 7.82 2.17 -8.15
N GLY A 200 8.01 3.39 -8.66
CA GLY A 200 6.98 4.41 -8.75
C GLY A 200 5.77 4.06 -9.62
N PHE A 201 5.87 3.06 -10.52
CA PHE A 201 4.75 2.57 -11.31
C PHE A 201 3.73 1.77 -10.49
N LEU A 202 4.10 1.29 -9.31
CA LEU A 202 3.22 0.56 -8.40
C LEU A 202 2.31 1.52 -7.63
N THR A 203 1.47 2.28 -8.34
CA THR A 203 0.65 3.36 -7.78
C THR A 203 -0.43 2.89 -6.79
N ARG A 204 -0.78 1.60 -6.80
CA ARG A 204 -1.73 0.96 -5.86
C ARG A 204 -1.05 0.34 -4.64
N LEU A 205 0.28 0.39 -4.56
CA LEU A 205 1.04 -0.23 -3.48
C LEU A 205 0.70 0.47 -2.16
N THR A 206 0.22 -0.31 -1.20
CA THR A 206 -0.18 0.15 0.13
C THR A 206 0.84 -0.23 1.20
N HIS A 207 1.52 -1.36 1.03
CA HIS A 207 2.54 -1.86 1.95
C HIS A 207 3.78 -2.29 1.16
N LEU A 208 4.92 -1.70 1.50
CA LEU A 208 6.22 -2.03 0.91
C LEU A 208 7.21 -2.37 2.02
N ASN A 209 7.67 -3.63 2.04
CA ASN A 209 8.68 -4.07 2.98
C ASN A 209 9.98 -4.43 2.24
N LEU A 210 11.02 -3.64 2.48
CA LEU A 210 12.39 -3.82 1.99
C LEU A 210 13.39 -4.00 3.15
N SER A 211 12.88 -4.27 4.35
CA SER A 211 13.71 -4.36 5.55
C SER A 211 14.73 -5.50 5.49
N ASN A 212 15.80 -5.38 6.27
CA ASN A 212 16.86 -6.39 6.37
C ASN A 212 17.46 -6.74 4.99
N ASN A 213 17.95 -5.73 4.29
CA ASN A 213 18.67 -5.84 3.02
C ASN A 213 20.02 -5.09 3.12
N GLN A 214 20.68 -4.83 1.99
CA GLN A 214 21.96 -4.13 1.91
C GLN A 214 21.84 -2.78 1.16
N LEU A 215 20.64 -2.19 1.15
CA LEU A 215 20.33 -0.99 0.37
C LEU A 215 21.11 0.22 0.89
N LYS A 216 21.79 0.92 -0.01
CA LYS A 216 22.47 2.20 0.28
C LYS A 216 21.65 3.42 -0.10
N SER A 217 20.77 3.27 -1.09
CA SER A 217 19.90 4.31 -1.58
C SER A 217 18.56 3.74 -2.06
N ILE A 218 17.55 4.60 -2.14
CA ILE A 218 16.23 4.31 -2.68
C ILE A 218 16.01 5.22 -3.90
N PRO A 219 15.42 4.73 -5.00
CA PRO A 219 15.26 5.54 -6.20
C PRO A 219 14.19 6.64 -6.03
N GLU A 220 14.37 7.77 -6.72
CA GLU A 220 13.55 8.99 -6.54
C GLU A 220 12.06 8.79 -6.84
N ASP A 221 11.75 7.86 -7.74
CA ASP A 221 10.39 7.55 -8.17
C ASP A 221 9.57 6.80 -7.10
N ILE A 222 10.17 6.38 -5.97
CA ILE A 222 9.39 5.87 -4.83
C ILE A 222 8.35 6.89 -4.37
N SER A 223 8.63 8.19 -4.52
CA SER A 223 7.71 9.28 -4.20
C SER A 223 6.41 9.24 -5.02
N CYS A 224 6.36 8.49 -6.13
CA CYS A 224 5.17 8.27 -6.95
C CYS A 224 4.24 7.17 -6.40
N CYS A 225 4.64 6.41 -5.37
CA CYS A 225 3.82 5.40 -4.70
C CYS A 225 2.74 6.06 -3.81
N ARG A 226 1.80 6.75 -4.45
CA ARG A 226 0.79 7.63 -3.85
C ARG A 226 -0.18 6.93 -2.88
N ALA A 227 -0.42 5.62 -3.06
CA ALA A 227 -1.30 4.84 -2.19
C ALA A 227 -0.58 4.23 -0.96
N LEU A 228 0.73 4.45 -0.81
CA LEU A 228 1.52 3.80 0.23
C LEU A 228 1.08 4.25 1.62
N LEU A 229 0.80 3.29 2.50
CA LEU A 229 0.40 3.50 3.90
C LEU A 229 1.55 3.13 4.84
N ASP A 230 2.25 2.04 4.54
CA ASP A 230 3.34 1.52 5.35
C ASP A 230 4.60 1.27 4.50
N LEU A 231 5.72 1.85 4.94
CA LEU A 231 7.02 1.75 4.30
C LEU A 231 8.07 1.25 5.31
N ASP A 232 8.54 0.02 5.13
CA ASP A 232 9.61 -0.55 5.93
C ASP A 232 10.93 -0.64 5.16
N LEU A 233 11.86 0.24 5.55
CA LEU A 233 13.23 0.33 5.04
C LEU A 233 14.26 -0.01 6.13
N SER A 234 13.83 -0.59 7.25
CA SER A 234 14.70 -0.83 8.40
C SER A 234 15.77 -1.89 8.15
N LYS A 235 16.86 -1.87 8.94
CA LYS A 235 17.97 -2.83 8.83
C LYS A 235 18.57 -2.84 7.41
N ASN A 236 18.94 -1.67 6.92
CA ASN A 236 19.64 -1.50 5.64
C ASN A 236 20.94 -0.72 5.89
N LYS A 237 21.55 -0.20 4.82
CA LYS A 237 22.75 0.64 4.86
C LYS A 237 22.46 2.04 4.31
N LEU A 238 21.22 2.52 4.49
CA LEU A 238 20.77 3.78 3.93
C LEU A 238 21.49 4.94 4.61
N THR A 239 21.99 5.88 3.80
CA THR A 239 22.52 7.17 4.25
C THR A 239 21.50 8.27 3.97
N SER A 240 21.64 9.42 4.62
CA SER A 240 20.71 10.54 4.41
C SER A 240 20.70 11.05 2.96
N ASP A 241 21.84 11.04 2.26
CA ASP A 241 21.93 11.39 0.83
C ASP A 241 21.34 10.29 -0.09
N GLY A 242 21.23 9.06 0.41
CA GLY A 242 20.65 7.93 -0.33
C GLY A 242 19.12 7.90 -0.29
N LEU A 243 18.48 8.73 0.53
CA LEU A 243 17.03 8.84 0.60
C LEU A 243 16.54 10.00 -0.28
N PRO A 244 15.60 9.75 -1.21
CA PRO A 244 15.01 10.80 -2.01
C PRO A 244 14.04 11.65 -1.19
N HIS A 245 13.53 12.72 -1.80
CA HIS A 245 12.48 13.53 -1.18
C HIS A 245 11.17 12.71 -1.08
N LEU A 246 10.78 12.34 0.13
CA LEU A 246 9.64 11.43 0.35
C LEU A 246 8.28 12.15 0.34
N GLY A 247 8.26 13.48 0.21
CA GLY A 247 7.07 14.32 0.23
C GLY A 247 5.92 13.94 -0.72
N GLY A 248 6.18 13.16 -1.77
CA GLY A 248 5.14 12.66 -2.68
C GLY A 248 4.24 11.56 -2.08
N LEU A 249 4.69 10.92 -0.99
CA LEU A 249 3.99 9.87 -0.27
C LEU A 249 2.90 10.45 0.65
N HIS A 250 1.89 11.10 0.08
CA HIS A 250 0.87 11.83 0.85
C HIS A 250 0.04 10.94 1.79
N ASN A 251 -0.15 9.65 1.48
CA ASN A 251 -0.95 8.73 2.29
C ASN A 251 -0.14 7.92 3.31
N VAL A 252 1.19 8.05 3.33
CA VAL A 252 2.02 7.23 4.22
C VAL A 252 1.69 7.56 5.67
N GLU A 253 1.42 6.55 6.46
CA GLU A 253 1.10 6.66 7.88
C GLU A 253 2.30 6.28 8.75
N THR A 254 3.07 5.28 8.31
CA THR A 254 4.19 4.69 9.06
C THR A 254 5.43 4.57 8.18
N ILE A 255 6.57 5.08 8.68
CA ILE A 255 7.89 4.92 8.03
C ILE A 255 8.87 4.29 9.04
N HIS A 256 9.38 3.12 8.68
CA HIS A 256 10.42 2.43 9.45
C HIS A 256 11.79 2.59 8.79
N LEU A 257 12.69 3.26 9.50
CA LEU A 257 14.07 3.54 9.08
C LEU A 257 15.10 3.10 10.13
N GLN A 258 14.68 2.34 11.16
CA GLN A 258 15.59 1.89 12.20
C GLN A 258 16.72 1.00 11.68
N TYR A 259 17.87 0.98 12.33
CA TYR A 259 19.06 0.20 11.92
C TYR A 259 19.54 0.56 10.51
N ASN A 260 19.85 1.83 10.28
CA ASN A 260 20.47 2.33 9.06
C ASN A 260 21.69 3.22 9.42
N ASN A 261 22.26 3.92 8.44
CA ASN A 261 23.39 4.83 8.62
C ASN A 261 22.95 6.29 8.37
N LEU A 262 21.74 6.65 8.79
CA LEU A 262 21.23 8.02 8.63
C LEU A 262 21.95 8.97 9.59
N THR A 263 22.34 10.13 9.08
CA THR A 263 23.02 11.19 9.84
C THR A 263 22.10 12.38 10.13
N LEU A 264 21.03 12.52 9.34
CA LEU A 264 20.03 13.60 9.38
C LEU A 264 18.61 13.04 9.17
N LEU A 265 17.60 13.80 9.60
CA LEU A 265 16.20 13.51 9.32
C LEU A 265 15.97 13.52 7.79
N PRO A 266 15.26 12.54 7.21
CA PRO A 266 14.93 12.57 5.79
C PRO A 266 13.97 13.72 5.48
N LYS A 267 13.98 14.18 4.21
CA LYS A 267 13.08 15.24 3.75
C LYS A 267 11.66 14.69 3.59
N LEU A 268 10.80 15.01 4.55
CA LEU A 268 9.43 14.50 4.65
C LEU A 268 8.36 15.54 4.31
N ASN A 269 8.75 16.75 3.91
CA ASN A 269 7.84 17.86 3.60
C ASN A 269 6.80 17.41 2.56
N GLY A 270 5.53 17.34 2.94
CA GLY A 270 4.43 16.86 2.07
C GLY A 270 3.81 15.51 2.47
N CYS A 271 4.42 14.75 3.39
CA CYS A 271 3.82 13.53 3.95
C CYS A 271 2.68 13.87 4.93
N SER A 272 1.55 14.37 4.42
CA SER A 272 0.48 14.98 5.24
C SER A 272 -0.24 14.03 6.19
N ASN A 273 -0.14 12.71 5.99
CA ASN A 273 -0.77 11.70 6.84
C ASN A 273 0.21 10.90 7.71
N LEU A 274 1.49 11.27 7.72
CA LEU A 274 2.51 10.55 8.49
C LEU A 274 2.22 10.67 9.99
N LYS A 275 1.96 9.54 10.63
CA LYS A 275 1.67 9.42 12.07
C LYS A 275 2.90 8.96 12.84
N GLU A 276 3.67 8.04 12.28
CA GLU A 276 4.78 7.41 12.98
C GLU A 276 6.05 7.36 12.13
N ILE A 277 7.16 7.77 12.74
CA ILE A 277 8.48 7.61 12.15
C ILE A 277 9.45 6.97 13.14
N HIS A 278 10.11 5.91 12.68
CA HIS A 278 11.05 5.15 13.48
C HIS A 278 12.46 5.26 12.92
N LEU A 279 13.33 5.94 13.64
CA LEU A 279 14.71 6.28 13.27
C LEU A 279 15.73 5.71 14.28
N ALA A 280 15.32 4.75 15.10
CA ALA A 280 16.18 4.18 16.13
C ALA A 280 17.41 3.47 15.54
N PHE A 281 18.53 3.43 16.27
CA PHE A 281 19.76 2.75 15.80
C PHE A 281 20.26 3.31 14.46
N ASN A 282 20.46 4.62 14.40
CA ASN A 282 21.10 5.32 13.28
C ASN A 282 22.34 6.07 13.79
N GLU A 283 22.92 6.93 12.96
CA GLU A 283 24.13 7.70 13.27
C GLU A 283 23.84 9.22 13.34
N MET A 284 22.63 9.59 13.73
CA MET A 284 22.19 10.99 13.73
C MET A 284 22.88 11.78 14.86
N GLU A 285 23.66 12.80 14.51
CA GLU A 285 24.27 13.73 15.48
C GLU A 285 23.41 14.96 15.76
N ILE A 286 22.65 15.38 14.74
CA ILE A 286 21.69 16.47 14.76
C ILE A 286 20.43 16.01 14.04
N LEU A 287 19.27 16.57 14.42
CA LEU A 287 18.00 16.20 13.78
C LEU A 287 17.89 16.84 12.39
N ILE A 288 18.13 18.14 12.33
CA ILE A 288 18.13 18.99 11.13
C ILE A 288 19.44 19.79 11.17
N PRO A 289 20.09 20.09 10.03
CA PRO A 289 21.27 20.94 9.99
C PRO A 289 21.02 22.29 10.67
N ASP A 290 21.97 22.76 11.49
CA ASP A 290 21.98 24.14 11.99
C ASP A 290 22.35 25.06 10.81
N ASP A 291 21.42 25.29 9.88
CA ASP A 291 21.59 26.34 8.86
C ASP A 291 21.50 27.71 9.53
N GLU A 292 22.24 28.71 9.03
CA GLU A 292 22.19 30.10 9.55
C GLU A 292 20.75 30.66 9.52
N ASP A 293 19.89 30.09 8.68
CA ASP A 293 18.47 30.38 8.55
C ASP A 293 17.62 29.41 9.40
N GLN A 294 17.44 29.72 10.69
CA GLN A 294 16.52 29.02 11.62
C GLN A 294 15.09 28.86 11.05
N GLU A 295 14.70 29.68 10.08
CA GLU A 295 13.40 29.60 9.41
C GLU A 295 13.17 28.29 8.67
N ILE A 296 14.20 27.70 8.05
CA ILE A 296 14.07 26.44 7.28
C ILE A 296 13.73 25.27 8.21
N THR A 297 14.38 25.21 9.38
CA THR A 297 14.13 24.17 10.40
C THR A 297 12.70 24.23 10.95
N ILE A 298 12.18 25.45 11.18
CA ILE A 298 10.79 25.67 11.59
C ILE A 298 9.84 25.18 10.49
N GLU A 299 10.11 25.53 9.24
CA GLU A 299 9.28 25.14 8.10
C GLU A 299 9.18 23.62 7.98
N GLU A 300 10.30 22.89 8.00
CA GLU A 300 10.29 21.42 7.89
C GLU A 300 9.48 20.76 9.01
N LEU A 301 9.73 21.13 10.27
CA LEU A 301 9.01 20.54 11.41
C LEU A 301 7.55 20.98 11.50
N SER A 302 7.21 22.19 11.05
CA SER A 302 5.83 22.69 11.04
C SER A 302 4.91 21.87 10.14
N THR A 303 5.42 21.40 9.00
CA THR A 303 4.66 20.53 8.08
C THR A 303 4.32 19.17 8.70
N LEU A 304 5.08 18.75 9.71
CA LEU A 304 4.93 17.47 10.41
C LEU A 304 4.13 17.59 11.72
N SER A 305 3.35 18.66 11.90
CA SER A 305 2.53 18.88 13.11
C SER A 305 1.52 17.77 13.43
N HIS A 306 1.20 16.91 12.47
CA HIS A 306 0.31 15.75 12.60
C HIS A 306 0.99 14.50 13.20
N LEU A 307 2.32 14.50 13.30
CA LEU A 307 3.11 13.35 13.72
C LEU A 307 2.87 13.01 15.19
N GLN A 308 2.64 11.73 15.47
CA GLN A 308 2.26 11.22 16.80
C GLN A 308 3.42 10.52 17.49
N ILE A 309 4.25 9.79 16.72
CA ILE A 309 5.35 8.98 17.27
C ILE A 309 6.64 9.29 16.53
N ILE A 310 7.65 9.72 17.28
CA ILE A 310 9.04 9.77 16.83
C ILE A 310 9.88 8.86 17.71
N ASN A 311 10.57 7.90 17.10
CA ASN A 311 11.55 7.07 17.78
C ASN A 311 12.97 7.36 17.28
N LEU A 312 13.78 8.04 18.10
CA LEU A 312 15.17 8.43 17.82
C LEU A 312 16.17 7.70 18.76
N ARG A 313 15.73 6.61 19.40
CA ARG A 313 16.55 5.85 20.34
C ARG A 313 17.87 5.35 19.73
N ASN A 314 18.94 5.26 20.52
CA ASN A 314 20.23 4.73 20.08
C ASN A 314 20.76 5.47 18.84
N ASN A 315 20.87 6.79 18.94
CA ASN A 315 21.54 7.65 17.96
C ASN A 315 22.72 8.36 18.64
N ARG A 316 23.29 9.40 18.01
CA ARG A 316 24.38 10.22 18.55
C ARG A 316 23.95 11.67 18.78
N LEU A 317 22.66 11.90 19.02
CA LEU A 317 22.09 13.26 19.07
C LEU A 317 22.71 14.04 20.22
N ARG A 318 23.30 15.20 19.92
CA ARG A 318 23.93 16.07 20.92
C ARG A 318 22.98 17.13 21.48
N LYS A 319 22.02 17.55 20.66
CA LYS A 319 21.02 18.57 20.97
C LYS A 319 19.71 18.26 20.24
N ILE A 320 18.60 18.70 20.82
CA ILE A 320 17.29 18.73 20.15
C ILE A 320 16.91 20.19 19.87
N PRO A 321 16.48 20.53 18.63
CA PRO A 321 16.05 21.89 18.29
C PRO A 321 14.86 22.33 19.14
N LYS A 322 14.74 23.63 19.40
CA LYS A 322 13.62 24.20 20.17
C LYS A 322 12.30 24.09 19.40
N GLU A 323 12.42 24.05 18.08
CA GLU A 323 11.40 23.95 17.03
C GLU A 323 10.68 22.61 17.05
N VAL A 324 11.17 21.59 17.77
CA VAL A 324 10.41 20.34 18.03
C VAL A 324 9.06 20.62 18.69
N SER A 325 8.92 21.77 19.35
CA SER A 325 7.62 22.24 19.85
C SER A 325 6.56 22.47 18.77
N CYS A 326 6.91 22.59 17.48
CA CYS A 326 5.95 22.66 16.37
C CYS A 326 5.14 21.36 16.16
N LEU A 327 5.59 20.23 16.72
CA LEU A 327 4.94 18.92 16.59
C LEU A 327 3.77 18.75 17.56
N GLN A 328 2.73 19.57 17.41
CA GLN A 328 1.63 19.72 18.38
C GLN A 328 0.87 18.43 18.72
N ASN A 329 0.81 17.45 17.81
CA ASN A 329 0.13 16.18 18.03
C ASN A 329 1.06 15.05 18.51
N LEU A 330 2.30 15.35 18.89
CA LEU A 330 3.26 14.35 19.31
C LEU A 330 2.85 13.72 20.65
N ILE A 331 2.63 12.41 20.65
CA ILE A 331 2.22 11.60 21.80
C ILE A 331 3.45 10.92 22.41
N ARG A 332 4.36 10.43 21.56
CA ARG A 332 5.54 9.69 21.98
C ARG A 332 6.81 10.21 21.30
N LEU A 333 7.80 10.51 22.12
CA LEU A 333 9.15 10.90 21.71
C LEU A 333 10.17 10.07 22.49
N ASP A 334 10.82 9.12 21.81
CA ASP A 334 11.90 8.33 22.39
C ASP A 334 13.27 8.88 21.97
N LEU A 335 13.97 9.49 22.91
CA LEU A 335 15.33 10.04 22.77
C LEU A 335 16.35 9.21 23.55
N SER A 336 15.99 8.02 24.01
CA SER A 336 16.86 7.22 24.88
C SER A 336 18.17 6.82 24.18
N ASN A 337 19.25 6.67 24.96
CA ASN A 337 20.58 6.32 24.50
C ASN A 337 21.08 7.24 23.36
N ASN A 338 21.20 8.52 23.67
CA ASN A 338 21.82 9.54 22.82
C ASN A 338 22.91 10.29 23.62
N ASP A 339 23.52 11.30 23.01
CA ASP A 339 24.58 12.12 23.63
C ASP A 339 24.05 13.48 24.14
N LEU A 340 22.76 13.56 24.48
CA LEU A 340 22.12 14.82 24.87
C LEU A 340 22.67 15.32 26.22
N LYS A 341 23.12 16.57 26.26
CA LYS A 341 23.58 17.25 27.50
C LYS A 341 22.47 18.07 28.17
N GLU A 342 21.54 18.57 27.37
CA GLU A 342 20.41 19.38 27.79
C GLU A 342 19.17 19.02 26.96
N LEU A 343 17.99 19.38 27.47
CA LEU A 343 16.72 19.26 26.77
C LEU A 343 16.13 20.67 26.60
N PRO A 344 15.57 21.01 25.44
CA PRO A 344 14.92 22.29 25.25
C PRO A 344 13.66 22.39 26.12
N ALA A 345 13.52 23.49 26.84
CA ALA A 345 12.37 23.74 27.71
C ALA A 345 11.04 23.79 26.94
N THR A 346 11.10 24.08 25.64
CA THR A 346 9.97 24.12 24.70
C THR A 346 9.26 22.77 24.55
N LEU A 347 9.89 21.64 24.90
CA LEU A 347 9.20 20.33 24.95
C LEU A 347 8.01 20.32 25.93
N SER A 348 8.03 21.19 26.95
CA SER A 348 6.91 21.34 27.89
C SER A 348 5.68 22.02 27.29
N LEU A 349 5.79 22.58 26.08
CA LEU A 349 4.70 23.22 25.34
C LEU A 349 3.89 22.23 24.50
N LEU A 350 4.35 20.99 24.36
CA LEU A 350 3.64 19.95 23.62
C LEU A 350 2.43 19.46 24.44
N PRO A 351 1.19 19.69 23.98
CA PRO A 351 -0.01 19.48 24.80
C PRO A 351 -0.38 18.00 24.97
N HIS A 352 -0.01 17.16 24.00
CA HIS A 352 -0.39 15.75 23.94
C HIS A 352 0.75 14.78 24.25
N LEU A 353 1.92 15.28 24.66
CA LEU A 353 3.09 14.44 24.90
C LEU A 353 2.93 13.61 26.18
N GLU A 354 2.60 12.33 26.01
CA GLU A 354 2.38 11.38 27.10
C GLU A 354 3.65 10.60 27.46
N ASN A 355 4.49 10.30 26.47
CA ASN A 355 5.66 9.44 26.63
C ASN A 355 6.93 10.08 26.05
N LEU A 356 7.69 10.73 26.92
CA LEU A 356 9.03 11.25 26.65
C LEU A 356 10.07 10.37 27.35
N GLN A 357 10.87 9.63 26.57
CA GLN A 357 11.95 8.78 27.07
C GLN A 357 13.29 9.46 26.81
N VAL A 358 14.11 9.64 27.85
CA VAL A 358 15.41 10.34 27.76
C VAL A 358 16.53 9.58 28.49
N ASP A 359 16.27 8.33 28.87
CA ASP A 359 17.24 7.47 29.57
C ASP A 359 18.51 7.27 28.76
N GLY A 360 19.64 7.02 29.43
CA GLY A 360 20.92 6.77 28.75
C GLY A 360 21.57 7.99 28.10
N ASN A 361 21.09 9.21 28.39
CA ASN A 361 21.70 10.47 27.96
C ASN A 361 22.63 11.08 29.02
N GLY A 362 23.46 12.04 28.60
CA GLY A 362 24.38 12.81 29.43
C GLY A 362 23.77 14.01 30.15
N LEU A 363 22.48 13.98 30.50
CA LEU A 363 21.72 15.10 31.09
C LEU A 363 22.20 15.43 32.51
N ARG A 364 23.24 16.25 32.65
CA ARG A 364 23.80 16.64 33.97
C ARG A 364 22.97 17.70 34.68
N THR A 365 22.23 18.50 33.93
CA THR A 365 21.41 19.60 34.44
C THR A 365 20.13 19.10 35.11
N ILE A 366 19.58 17.98 34.66
CA ILE A 366 18.34 17.39 35.17
C ILE A 366 18.69 16.27 36.15
N ARG A 367 18.18 16.35 37.38
CA ARG A 367 18.43 15.30 38.37
C ARG A 367 17.81 13.97 37.92
N ARG A 368 18.50 12.86 38.24
CA ARG A 368 18.05 11.51 37.86
C ARG A 368 16.67 11.14 38.39
N ASP A 369 16.30 11.60 39.60
CA ASP A 369 14.98 11.33 40.19
C ASP A 369 13.83 11.94 39.38
N ILE A 370 14.08 13.06 38.69
CA ILE A 370 13.12 13.73 37.80
C ILE A 370 12.95 12.90 36.53
N ILE A 371 14.05 12.40 35.96
CA ILE A 371 14.05 11.55 34.77
C ILE A 371 13.30 10.23 35.05
N THR A 372 13.64 9.55 36.15
CA THR A 372 12.96 8.30 36.54
C THR A 372 11.52 8.52 37.03
N GLY A 373 11.16 9.75 37.37
CA GLY A 373 9.82 10.13 37.81
C GLY A 373 8.78 10.22 36.70
N GLY A 374 9.14 9.85 35.47
CA GLY A 374 8.26 9.78 34.31
C GLY A 374 8.05 11.12 33.61
N THR A 375 7.39 11.06 32.46
CA THR A 375 7.22 12.18 31.53
C THR A 375 6.56 13.40 32.18
N VAL A 376 5.51 13.23 32.99
CA VAL A 376 4.79 14.35 33.62
C VAL A 376 5.71 15.18 34.54
N ARG A 377 6.56 14.53 35.34
CA ARG A 377 7.48 15.23 36.26
C ARG A 377 8.59 15.94 35.49
N LEU A 378 9.09 15.31 34.43
CA LEU A 378 10.09 15.89 33.53
C LEU A 378 9.55 17.14 32.80
N LEU A 379 8.35 17.06 32.22
CA LEU A 379 7.73 18.22 31.56
C LEU A 379 7.44 19.36 32.54
N LYS A 380 7.03 19.05 33.78
CA LYS A 380 6.85 20.07 34.84
C LYS A 380 8.16 20.76 35.20
N TYR A 381 9.27 20.02 35.29
CA TYR A 381 10.60 20.59 35.50
C TYR A 381 11.00 21.51 34.34
N LEU A 382 10.85 21.04 33.10
CA LEU A 382 11.17 21.83 31.90
C LEU A 382 10.36 23.12 31.84
N LYS A 383 9.07 23.07 32.22
CA LYS A 383 8.19 24.24 32.32
C LYS A 383 8.66 25.27 33.36
N GLN A 384 9.26 24.83 34.46
CA GLN A 384 9.82 25.72 35.49
C GLN A 384 11.15 26.33 35.06
N THR A 385 11.88 25.67 34.17
CA THR A 385 13.17 26.13 33.64
C THR A 385 13.05 27.00 32.39
N LEU A 386 11.84 27.22 31.84
CA LEU A 386 11.62 28.11 30.69
C LEU A 386 12.12 29.53 31.01
N PRO A 387 13.23 30.00 30.42
CA PRO A 387 13.53 31.42 30.42
C PRO A 387 12.65 32.04 29.33
N LEU A 388 11.90 33.10 29.62
CA LEU A 388 11.20 33.88 28.60
C LEU A 388 12.24 34.67 27.77
N SER A 389 13.11 34.00 27.03
CA SER A 389 13.98 34.66 26.05
C SER A 389 13.10 35.16 24.90
N GLU A 390 13.43 36.33 24.32
CA GLU A 390 12.67 36.88 23.19
C GLU A 390 12.61 35.90 21.99
N GLU A 391 13.62 35.05 21.83
CA GLU A 391 13.66 33.99 20.82
C GLU A 391 12.65 32.88 21.10
N ASP A 392 12.53 32.41 22.35
CA ASP A 392 11.54 31.41 22.72
C ASP A 392 10.12 31.97 22.58
N MET A 393 9.90 33.27 22.86
CA MET A 393 8.62 33.94 22.62
C MET A 393 8.30 34.09 21.12
N LYS A 394 9.31 34.28 20.26
CA LYS A 394 9.12 34.26 18.80
C LYS A 394 8.70 32.87 18.32
N ILE A 395 9.33 31.80 18.81
CA ILE A 395 8.91 30.43 18.48
C ILE A 395 7.51 30.18 19.02
N VAL A 396 7.21 30.57 20.26
CA VAL A 396 5.86 30.43 20.85
C VAL A 396 4.80 31.21 20.07
N SER A 397 5.14 32.39 19.54
CA SER A 397 4.24 33.17 18.67
C SER A 397 4.07 32.56 17.27
N LYS A 398 5.01 31.70 16.86
CA LYS A 398 5.00 30.92 15.61
C LYS A 398 4.56 29.47 15.83
N LEU A 399 4.27 29.06 17.07
CA LEU A 399 3.69 27.75 17.33
C LEU A 399 2.31 27.77 16.71
N PRO A 400 1.92 26.73 15.94
CA PRO A 400 0.59 26.66 15.38
C PRO A 400 -0.41 26.69 16.53
N CYS A 401 -0.95 27.88 16.75
CA CYS A 401 -1.82 28.15 17.88
C CYS A 401 -3.09 27.36 17.62
N CYS A 402 -3.60 26.65 18.63
CA CYS A 402 -4.83 25.88 18.49
C CYS A 402 -5.94 26.77 17.93
N LYS A 403 -6.33 26.47 16.68
CA LYS A 403 -7.48 27.01 15.94
C LYS A 403 -7.35 28.47 15.50
N GLU A 404 -6.57 28.69 14.45
CA GLU A 404 -6.98 29.47 13.28
C GLU A 404 -6.17 28.97 12.07
N SER A 405 -6.81 28.85 10.92
CA SER A 405 -6.25 28.25 9.70
C SER A 405 -4.94 28.93 9.29
N GLU A 406 -3.79 28.30 9.54
CA GLU A 406 -2.50 28.74 8.98
C GLU A 406 -2.48 28.39 7.49
N LEU A 407 -2.68 29.45 6.70
CA LEU A 407 -2.60 29.40 5.26
C LEU A 407 -1.11 29.27 4.86
N PRO A 408 -0.76 28.45 3.86
CA PRO A 408 0.62 28.21 3.47
C PRO A 408 1.30 29.49 2.99
N ASN A 409 2.51 29.73 3.49
CA ASN A 409 3.29 30.90 3.12
C ASN A 409 3.84 30.79 1.68
N ARG A 410 4.19 31.92 1.05
CA ARG A 410 4.69 31.99 -0.34
C ARG A 410 5.95 31.14 -0.61
N HIS A 411 6.77 30.88 0.40
CA HIS A 411 8.01 30.11 0.26
C HIS A 411 7.78 28.60 0.26
N SER A 412 6.90 28.09 1.13
CA SER A 412 6.44 26.69 1.15
C SER A 412 5.83 26.27 -0.19
N MET A 413 5.04 27.16 -0.80
CA MET A 413 4.48 26.96 -2.13
C MET A 413 5.56 26.97 -3.24
N ARG A 414 6.63 27.78 -3.10
CA ARG A 414 7.74 27.82 -4.07
C ARG A 414 8.57 26.54 -4.04
N SER A 415 8.87 26.04 -2.84
CA SER A 415 9.69 24.84 -2.64
C SER A 415 8.97 23.58 -3.11
N SER A 416 7.70 23.42 -2.72
CA SER A 416 6.90 22.23 -3.06
C SER A 416 6.25 22.28 -4.45
N ARG A 417 6.21 23.47 -5.10
CA ARG A 417 5.38 23.76 -6.29
C ARG A 417 3.90 23.35 -6.10
N SER A 418 3.44 23.33 -4.85
CA SER A 418 2.11 22.86 -4.49
C SER A 418 1.48 23.76 -3.42
N LEU A 419 0.17 23.93 -3.53
CA LEU A 419 -0.66 24.52 -2.49
C LEU A 419 -1.30 23.39 -1.69
N ASN A 420 -0.74 23.05 -0.53
CA ASN A 420 -1.24 21.99 0.34
C ASN A 420 -1.94 22.58 1.57
N LEU A 421 -3.24 22.30 1.69
CA LEU A 421 -4.13 22.65 2.79
C LEU A 421 -4.89 21.40 3.29
N SER A 422 -4.33 20.21 3.07
CA SER A 422 -5.00 18.96 3.43
C SER A 422 -5.09 18.75 4.95
N SER A 423 -6.12 18.01 5.39
CA SER A 423 -6.30 17.58 6.79
C SER A 423 -6.44 18.70 7.83
N GLN A 424 -6.73 19.93 7.41
CA GLN A 424 -6.84 21.09 8.31
C GLN A 424 -8.26 21.28 8.90
N GLY A 425 -9.23 20.46 8.50
CA GLY A 425 -10.62 20.57 8.95
C GLY A 425 -11.33 21.84 8.49
N LEU A 426 -10.88 22.44 7.38
CA LEU A 426 -11.38 23.70 6.85
C LEU A 426 -12.81 23.57 6.32
N CYS A 427 -13.67 24.54 6.64
CA CYS A 427 -14.99 24.67 6.03
C CYS A 427 -14.99 25.72 4.89
N ASN A 428 -14.06 26.68 4.94
CA ASN A 428 -13.87 27.70 3.91
C ASN A 428 -12.38 28.05 3.83
N ILE A 429 -11.91 28.46 2.66
CA ILE A 429 -10.52 28.85 2.43
C ILE A 429 -10.49 30.35 2.09
N PRO A 430 -9.75 31.16 2.87
CA PRO A 430 -9.52 32.55 2.57
C PRO A 430 -9.01 32.80 1.16
N GLU A 431 -9.63 33.75 0.49
CA GLU A 431 -9.33 34.15 -0.88
C GLU A 431 -7.88 34.62 -1.11
N VAL A 432 -7.24 35.12 -0.05
CA VAL A 432 -5.86 35.64 -0.08
C VAL A 432 -4.87 34.55 -0.46
N VAL A 433 -5.09 33.29 -0.06
CA VAL A 433 -4.17 32.18 -0.36
C VAL A 433 -3.99 31.97 -1.84
N PHE A 434 -5.08 32.04 -2.60
CA PHE A 434 -5.01 31.85 -4.04
C PHE A 434 -4.28 33.00 -4.72
N THR A 435 -4.41 34.23 -4.20
CA THR A 435 -3.65 35.38 -4.72
C THR A 435 -2.15 35.24 -4.45
N GLU A 436 -1.76 34.69 -3.31
CA GLU A 436 -0.36 34.41 -3.00
C GLU A 436 0.20 33.25 -3.83
N ALA A 437 -0.60 32.19 -4.03
CA ALA A 437 -0.25 31.04 -4.86
C ALA A 437 -0.06 31.42 -6.34
N LEU A 438 -0.71 32.49 -6.83
CA LEU A 438 -0.59 32.97 -8.21
C LEU A 438 0.80 33.57 -8.51
N GLU A 439 1.44 34.17 -7.50
CA GLU A 439 2.80 34.74 -7.63
C GLU A 439 3.91 33.66 -7.60
N VAL A 440 3.52 32.40 -7.44
CA VAL A 440 4.38 31.23 -7.27
C VAL A 440 4.08 30.21 -8.38
N PRO A 441 5.08 29.47 -8.92
CA PRO A 441 4.84 28.43 -9.92
C PRO A 441 4.22 27.16 -9.31
N CYS A 442 3.02 27.26 -8.72
CA CYS A 442 2.27 26.12 -8.20
C CYS A 442 1.59 25.37 -9.35
N SER A 443 1.85 24.07 -9.46
CA SER A 443 1.16 23.18 -10.40
C SER A 443 0.19 22.22 -9.72
N MET A 444 0.29 22.06 -8.40
CA MET A 444 -0.55 21.14 -7.64
C MET A 444 -1.35 21.87 -6.55
N VAL A 445 -2.58 21.45 -6.34
CA VAL A 445 -3.45 21.93 -5.25
C VAL A 445 -4.02 20.72 -4.50
N ASP A 446 -3.74 20.61 -3.21
CA ASP A 446 -4.32 19.60 -2.32
C ASP A 446 -5.15 20.25 -1.21
N LEU A 447 -6.47 20.08 -1.29
CA LEU A 447 -7.44 20.53 -0.30
C LEU A 447 -8.17 19.34 0.34
N SER A 448 -7.58 18.15 0.30
CA SER A 448 -8.23 16.92 0.77
C SER A 448 -8.41 16.84 2.28
N LYS A 449 -9.28 15.94 2.75
CA LYS A 449 -9.52 15.67 4.20
C LYS A 449 -9.96 16.92 4.98
N ASN A 450 -10.77 17.75 4.35
CA ASN A 450 -11.36 18.94 4.94
C ASN A 450 -12.88 18.78 5.08
N LYS A 451 -13.58 19.86 5.43
CA LYS A 451 -15.04 19.92 5.56
C LYS A 451 -15.66 20.86 4.53
N LEU A 452 -15.03 20.99 3.35
CA LEU A 452 -15.47 21.90 2.31
C LEU A 452 -16.79 21.42 1.71
N THR A 453 -17.78 22.31 1.68
CA THR A 453 -19.07 22.09 1.01
C THR A 453 -19.08 22.63 -0.42
N GLU A 454 -18.24 23.63 -0.69
CA GLU A 454 -18.05 24.28 -1.99
C GLU A 454 -16.58 24.63 -2.21
N ILE A 455 -16.21 24.87 -3.48
CA ILE A 455 -14.87 25.31 -3.86
C ILE A 455 -14.87 26.83 -4.02
N PRO A 456 -13.94 27.58 -3.39
CA PRO A 456 -13.85 29.02 -3.55
C PRO A 456 -13.61 29.44 -5.00
N GLU A 457 -14.36 30.42 -5.51
CA GLU A 457 -14.24 30.88 -6.91
C GLU A 457 -12.83 31.38 -7.25
N LYS A 458 -12.13 31.96 -6.28
CA LYS A 458 -10.76 32.44 -6.49
C LYS A 458 -9.73 31.33 -6.66
N MET A 459 -10.05 30.07 -6.37
CA MET A 459 -9.14 28.94 -6.70
C MET A 459 -8.86 28.89 -8.22
N TRP A 460 -9.84 29.25 -9.04
CA TRP A 460 -9.75 29.13 -10.49
C TRP A 460 -8.81 30.13 -11.15
N ILE A 461 -8.28 31.12 -10.42
CA ILE A 461 -7.23 32.00 -10.95
C ILE A 461 -5.92 31.23 -11.24
N LEU A 462 -5.71 30.11 -10.54
CA LEU A 462 -4.54 29.23 -10.70
C LEU A 462 -4.67 28.27 -11.89
N ALA A 463 -5.87 28.13 -12.48
CA ALA A 463 -6.24 27.07 -13.40
C ALA A 463 -5.28 26.84 -14.58
N ARG A 464 -4.61 27.89 -15.08
CA ARG A 464 -3.67 27.78 -16.21
C ARG A 464 -2.44 26.95 -15.89
N ASN A 465 -2.01 26.91 -14.63
CA ASN A 465 -0.78 26.23 -14.20
C ASN A 465 -1.04 24.85 -13.58
N LEU A 466 -2.29 24.54 -13.22
CA LEU A 466 -2.61 23.32 -12.49
C LEU A 466 -2.54 22.06 -13.36
N THR A 467 -1.80 21.08 -12.87
CA THR A 467 -1.69 19.71 -13.40
C THR A 467 -2.36 18.70 -12.47
N ASP A 468 -2.38 18.94 -11.16
CA ASP A 468 -2.89 17.99 -10.16
C ASP A 468 -3.81 18.70 -9.17
N ILE A 469 -5.01 18.17 -8.99
CA ILE A 469 -5.98 18.66 -8.00
C ILE A 469 -6.48 17.49 -7.14
N ASN A 470 -6.28 17.60 -5.82
CA ASN A 470 -6.82 16.66 -4.85
C ASN A 470 -7.86 17.35 -3.96
N LEU A 471 -9.12 16.94 -4.10
CA LEU A 471 -10.28 17.42 -3.36
C LEU A 471 -10.97 16.30 -2.57
N SER A 472 -10.26 15.18 -2.38
CA SER A 472 -10.82 13.99 -1.75
C SER A 472 -11.17 14.20 -0.27
N HIS A 473 -12.05 13.36 0.30
CA HIS A 473 -12.47 13.41 1.70
C HIS A 473 -12.99 14.79 2.12
N ASN A 474 -14.00 15.30 1.41
CA ASN A 474 -14.67 16.56 1.70
C ASN A 474 -16.20 16.35 1.75
N GLN A 475 -16.97 17.44 1.79
CA GLN A 475 -18.44 17.42 1.81
C GLN A 475 -19.04 18.05 0.55
N LEU A 476 -18.31 18.02 -0.58
CA LEU A 476 -18.74 18.66 -1.82
C LEU A 476 -19.98 17.96 -2.39
N SER A 477 -21.05 18.73 -2.60
CA SER A 477 -22.27 18.26 -3.26
C SER A 477 -22.28 18.50 -4.77
N SER A 478 -21.49 19.47 -5.24
CA SER A 478 -21.35 19.82 -6.66
C SER A 478 -19.97 20.42 -6.95
N LEU A 479 -19.64 20.54 -8.23
CA LEU A 479 -18.45 21.24 -8.72
C LEU A 479 -18.88 22.37 -9.69
N PRO A 480 -18.21 23.54 -9.66
CA PRO A 480 -18.51 24.63 -10.58
C PRO A 480 -17.97 24.34 -12.00
N ASP A 481 -18.59 24.94 -13.02
CA ASP A 481 -18.17 24.80 -14.44
C ASP A 481 -16.76 25.37 -14.70
N ASP A 482 -16.24 26.21 -13.80
CA ASP A 482 -14.90 26.79 -13.86
C ASP A 482 -13.76 25.77 -13.81
N ILE A 483 -14.01 24.53 -13.39
CA ILE A 483 -13.03 23.43 -13.50
C ILE A 483 -12.53 23.28 -14.96
N GLY A 484 -13.37 23.60 -15.94
CA GLY A 484 -13.01 23.60 -17.36
C GLY A 484 -11.95 24.63 -17.77
N LYS A 485 -11.58 25.56 -16.89
CA LYS A 485 -10.44 26.47 -17.10
C LYS A 485 -9.09 25.74 -16.94
N CYS A 486 -9.06 24.60 -16.27
CA CYS A 486 -7.85 23.82 -15.98
C CYS A 486 -7.43 22.94 -17.18
N MET A 487 -6.97 23.56 -18.26
CA MET A 487 -6.66 22.84 -19.53
C MET A 487 -5.43 21.92 -19.44
N ASN A 488 -4.58 22.12 -18.43
CA ASN A 488 -3.36 21.33 -18.19
C ASN A 488 -3.54 20.22 -17.14
N LEU A 489 -4.74 20.06 -16.60
CA LEU A 489 -5.03 19.10 -15.55
C LEU A 489 -4.81 17.67 -16.05
N GLU A 490 -3.96 16.91 -15.36
CA GLU A 490 -3.65 15.50 -15.62
C GLU A 490 -4.26 14.58 -14.55
N TYR A 491 -4.33 15.03 -13.30
CA TYR A 491 -4.87 14.26 -12.17
C TYR A 491 -5.96 15.03 -11.42
N LEU A 492 -7.10 14.37 -11.20
CA LEU A 492 -8.21 14.91 -10.40
C LEU A 492 -8.77 13.84 -9.45
N SER A 493 -8.69 14.09 -8.15
CA SER A 493 -9.32 13.25 -7.13
C SER A 493 -10.47 13.96 -6.43
N LEU A 494 -11.64 13.34 -6.44
CA LEU A 494 -12.88 13.76 -5.82
C LEU A 494 -13.45 12.67 -4.91
N GLN A 495 -12.63 11.68 -4.55
CA GLN A 495 -13.02 10.54 -3.73
C GLN A 495 -13.63 10.97 -2.40
N LEU A 496 -14.59 10.21 -1.85
CA LEU A 496 -15.19 10.46 -0.53
C LEU A 496 -15.77 11.88 -0.42
N ASN A 497 -16.72 12.18 -1.31
CA ASN A 497 -17.52 13.41 -1.31
C ASN A 497 -19.02 13.07 -1.38
N GLN A 498 -19.87 14.05 -1.67
CA GLN A 498 -21.33 13.90 -1.78
C GLN A 498 -21.83 14.16 -3.22
N LEU A 499 -20.96 14.01 -4.22
CA LEU A 499 -21.26 14.38 -5.60
C LEU A 499 -22.25 13.41 -6.25
N THR A 500 -23.19 13.96 -7.01
CA THR A 500 -24.15 13.18 -7.81
C THR A 500 -23.94 13.33 -9.31
N THR A 501 -23.30 14.41 -9.75
CA THR A 501 -22.97 14.70 -11.16
C THR A 501 -21.70 15.56 -11.25
N LEU A 502 -21.16 15.71 -12.47
CA LEU A 502 -20.02 16.58 -12.77
C LEU A 502 -20.43 17.67 -13.77
N PRO A 503 -19.84 18.88 -13.68
CA PRO A 503 -20.11 19.98 -14.58
C PRO A 503 -19.71 19.67 -16.02
N SER A 504 -20.44 20.25 -16.97
CA SER A 504 -20.16 20.09 -18.41
C SER A 504 -18.79 20.65 -18.79
N GLY A 505 -18.33 21.69 -18.08
CA GLY A 505 -17.03 22.31 -18.28
C GLY A 505 -15.84 21.36 -18.15
N LEU A 506 -15.96 20.25 -17.40
CA LEU A 506 -14.88 19.28 -17.21
C LEU A 506 -14.40 18.65 -18.54
N SER A 507 -15.28 18.55 -19.54
CA SER A 507 -14.96 18.10 -20.91
C SER A 507 -13.79 18.86 -21.56
N LYS A 508 -13.51 20.10 -21.12
CA LYS A 508 -12.42 20.93 -21.63
C LYS A 508 -11.03 20.52 -21.10
N CYS A 509 -10.96 19.71 -20.05
CA CYS A 509 -9.72 19.21 -19.46
C CYS A 509 -9.15 18.04 -20.28
N ILE A 510 -8.82 18.30 -21.55
CA ILE A 510 -8.42 17.29 -22.54
C ILE A 510 -7.12 16.53 -22.21
N ARG A 511 -6.35 16.99 -21.22
CA ARG A 511 -5.12 16.34 -20.73
C ARG A 511 -5.35 15.42 -19.54
N LEU A 512 -6.57 15.35 -19.00
CA LEU A 512 -6.87 14.55 -17.81
C LEU A 512 -6.63 13.07 -18.09
N ARG A 513 -5.73 12.46 -17.31
CA ARG A 513 -5.31 11.06 -17.43
C ARG A 513 -5.94 10.22 -16.32
N GLU A 514 -6.08 10.79 -15.14
CA GLU A 514 -6.56 10.09 -13.96
C GLU A 514 -7.72 10.86 -13.31
N LEU A 515 -8.84 10.16 -13.14
CA LEU A 515 -10.03 10.68 -12.48
C LEU A 515 -10.52 9.70 -11.42
N ASN A 516 -10.51 10.13 -10.17
CA ASN A 516 -11.00 9.35 -9.04
C ASN A 516 -12.30 9.94 -8.48
N LEU A 517 -13.40 9.22 -8.65
CA LEU A 517 -14.77 9.56 -8.22
C LEU A 517 -15.29 8.59 -7.15
N SER A 518 -14.43 7.76 -6.59
CA SER A 518 -14.82 6.67 -5.69
C SER A 518 -15.55 7.18 -4.44
N PHE A 519 -16.43 6.36 -3.85
CA PHE A 519 -17.17 6.73 -2.63
C PHE A 519 -17.93 8.06 -2.75
N ASN A 520 -18.79 8.18 -3.76
CA ASN A 520 -19.68 9.32 -3.98
C ASN A 520 -21.14 8.84 -4.11
N LYS A 521 -22.00 9.64 -4.74
CA LYS A 521 -23.43 9.36 -4.94
C LYS A 521 -23.83 9.36 -6.42
N PHE A 522 -22.91 9.07 -7.33
CA PHE A 522 -23.19 9.01 -8.77
C PHE A 522 -24.19 7.88 -9.09
N GLN A 523 -25.26 8.20 -9.83
CA GLN A 523 -26.23 7.21 -10.33
C GLN A 523 -25.93 6.75 -11.77
N GLU A 524 -25.16 7.55 -12.49
CA GLU A 524 -24.67 7.28 -13.84
C GLU A 524 -23.27 7.87 -13.98
N ILE A 525 -22.53 7.43 -15.00
CA ILE A 525 -21.25 8.05 -15.37
C ILE A 525 -21.59 9.37 -16.09
N PRO A 526 -21.17 10.54 -15.59
CA PRO A 526 -21.50 11.83 -16.21
C PRO A 526 -21.04 11.93 -17.66
N SER A 527 -21.88 12.50 -18.53
CA SER A 527 -21.63 12.56 -19.98
C SER A 527 -20.34 13.32 -20.36
N CYS A 528 -19.96 14.32 -19.58
CA CYS A 528 -18.73 15.08 -19.79
C CYS A 528 -17.45 14.25 -19.67
N ILE A 529 -17.49 13.08 -19.03
CA ILE A 529 -16.34 12.17 -18.92
C ILE A 529 -16.02 11.56 -20.28
N TYR A 530 -17.02 11.28 -21.13
CA TYR A 530 -16.82 10.61 -22.42
C TYR A 530 -15.97 11.42 -23.41
N ASP A 531 -15.94 12.75 -23.25
CA ASP A 531 -15.12 13.64 -24.07
C ASP A 531 -13.62 13.63 -23.69
N LEU A 532 -13.25 13.04 -22.55
CA LEU A 532 -11.88 13.04 -22.02
C LEU A 532 -10.99 11.98 -22.67
N LYS A 533 -10.63 12.20 -23.94
CA LYS A 533 -9.87 11.22 -24.75
C LYS A 533 -8.47 10.86 -24.22
N ALA A 534 -7.89 11.67 -23.34
CA ALA A 534 -6.61 11.37 -22.69
C ALA A 534 -6.73 10.48 -21.46
N LEU A 535 -7.95 10.22 -20.97
CA LEU A 535 -8.20 9.49 -19.73
C LEU A 535 -7.70 8.05 -19.83
N GLN A 536 -6.87 7.64 -18.88
CA GLN A 536 -6.24 6.33 -18.77
C GLN A 536 -6.79 5.53 -17.60
N LEU A 537 -7.18 6.22 -16.53
CA LEU A 537 -7.68 5.62 -15.30
C LEU A 537 -8.92 6.36 -14.83
N LEU A 538 -10.02 5.60 -14.69
CA LEU A 538 -11.29 6.05 -14.14
C LEU A 538 -11.67 5.15 -12.97
N LEU A 539 -11.66 5.70 -11.76
CA LEU A 539 -12.14 5.02 -10.56
C LEU A 539 -13.50 5.61 -10.20
N ILE A 540 -14.54 4.78 -10.21
CA ILE A 540 -15.91 5.15 -9.83
C ILE A 540 -16.53 4.07 -8.94
N ASN A 541 -15.71 3.35 -8.17
CA ASN A 541 -16.18 2.34 -7.24
C ASN A 541 -16.92 2.96 -6.05
N ASP A 542 -17.72 2.14 -5.36
CA ASP A 542 -18.49 2.54 -4.17
C ASP A 542 -19.41 3.74 -4.46
N ASN A 543 -20.19 3.62 -5.53
CA ASN A 543 -21.18 4.62 -5.97
C ASN A 543 -22.55 3.96 -6.14
N LYS A 544 -23.48 4.61 -6.86
CA LYS A 544 -24.84 4.10 -7.11
C LYS A 544 -25.11 3.91 -8.60
N VAL A 545 -24.08 3.69 -9.42
CA VAL A 545 -24.20 3.61 -10.87
C VAL A 545 -25.09 2.44 -11.26
N THR A 546 -26.16 2.69 -12.03
CA THR A 546 -27.14 1.67 -12.42
C THR A 546 -26.92 1.13 -13.84
N GLU A 547 -26.40 1.97 -14.74
CA GLU A 547 -26.17 1.61 -16.14
C GLU A 547 -24.87 2.21 -16.70
N ILE A 548 -24.40 1.61 -17.79
CA ILE A 548 -23.20 2.04 -18.52
C ILE A 548 -23.63 2.47 -19.91
N ASN A 549 -23.36 3.72 -20.29
CA ASN A 549 -23.48 4.16 -21.67
C ASN A 549 -22.28 3.67 -22.48
N ALA A 550 -22.47 2.56 -23.21
CA ALA A 550 -21.39 1.94 -23.97
C ALA A 550 -20.90 2.81 -25.13
N GLU A 551 -21.78 3.58 -25.78
CA GLU A 551 -21.39 4.46 -26.89
C GLU A 551 -20.46 5.58 -26.42
N GLY A 552 -20.74 6.16 -25.26
CA GLY A 552 -19.87 7.14 -24.60
C GLY A 552 -18.53 6.53 -24.17
N MET A 553 -18.56 5.35 -23.54
CA MET A 553 -17.34 4.67 -23.09
C MET A 553 -16.39 4.30 -24.24
N LEU A 554 -16.91 3.97 -25.41
CA LEU A 554 -16.10 3.67 -26.60
C LEU A 554 -15.30 4.87 -27.12
N GLN A 555 -15.69 6.11 -26.75
CA GLN A 555 -14.95 7.32 -27.13
C GLN A 555 -13.63 7.46 -26.35
N LEU A 556 -13.49 6.78 -25.21
CA LEU A 556 -12.32 6.80 -24.34
C LEU A 556 -11.23 5.83 -24.85
N THR A 557 -10.57 6.22 -25.93
CA THR A 557 -9.62 5.37 -26.66
C THR A 557 -8.34 5.04 -25.89
N ARG A 558 -7.99 5.83 -24.86
CA ARG A 558 -6.80 5.62 -24.02
C ARG A 558 -7.11 5.00 -22.66
N LEU A 559 -8.37 4.73 -22.35
CA LEU A 559 -8.78 4.21 -21.05
C LEU A 559 -8.24 2.80 -20.86
N ALA A 560 -7.30 2.62 -19.94
CA ALA A 560 -6.68 1.34 -19.63
C ALA A 560 -7.25 0.72 -18.36
N HIS A 561 -7.75 1.54 -17.41
CA HIS A 561 -8.23 1.08 -16.12
C HIS A 561 -9.60 1.69 -15.83
N LEU A 562 -10.57 0.81 -15.59
CA LEU A 562 -11.93 1.17 -15.22
C LEU A 562 -12.36 0.36 -13.99
N ASP A 563 -12.60 1.06 -12.89
CA ASP A 563 -13.10 0.45 -11.65
C ASP A 563 -14.55 0.89 -11.40
N LEU A 564 -15.47 -0.05 -11.59
CA LEU A 564 -16.91 0.10 -11.36
C LEU A 564 -17.39 -0.81 -10.21
N SER A 565 -16.48 -1.28 -9.35
CA SER A 565 -16.84 -2.15 -8.24
C SER A 565 -17.78 -1.47 -7.22
N ASN A 566 -18.55 -2.26 -6.47
CA ASN A 566 -19.50 -1.81 -5.46
C ASN A 566 -20.48 -0.71 -5.97
N ASN A 567 -21.12 -0.98 -7.12
CA ASN A 567 -22.17 -0.14 -7.69
C ASN A 567 -23.50 -0.93 -7.80
N ASN A 568 -24.53 -0.35 -8.42
CA ASN A 568 -25.85 -0.95 -8.59
C ASN A 568 -26.08 -1.45 -10.03
N LEU A 569 -25.04 -1.87 -10.74
CA LEU A 569 -25.16 -2.32 -12.12
C LEU A 569 -25.95 -3.63 -12.21
N ALA A 570 -26.98 -3.65 -13.06
CA ALA A 570 -27.78 -4.86 -13.31
C ALA A 570 -27.21 -5.74 -14.45
N SER A 571 -26.57 -5.12 -15.44
CA SER A 571 -25.94 -5.80 -16.57
C SER A 571 -24.86 -4.92 -17.21
N VAL A 572 -23.91 -5.54 -17.91
CA VAL A 572 -22.90 -4.83 -18.71
C VAL A 572 -23.28 -4.91 -20.20
N PRO A 573 -23.30 -3.80 -20.95
CA PRO A 573 -23.60 -3.82 -22.38
C PRO A 573 -22.56 -4.62 -23.17
N PRO A 574 -22.96 -5.50 -24.13
CA PRO A 574 -22.03 -6.27 -24.96
C PRO A 574 -21.02 -5.42 -25.73
N LEU A 575 -21.41 -4.20 -26.14
CA LEU A 575 -20.56 -3.24 -26.84
C LEU A 575 -19.27 -2.89 -26.08
N MET A 576 -19.25 -3.00 -24.75
CA MET A 576 -18.04 -2.83 -23.94
C MET A 576 -16.93 -3.84 -24.33
N GLY A 577 -17.28 -5.00 -24.91
CA GLY A 577 -16.31 -5.99 -25.41
C GLY A 577 -15.43 -5.51 -26.57
N LYS A 578 -15.76 -4.37 -27.20
CA LYS A 578 -14.92 -3.68 -28.20
C LYS A 578 -13.79 -2.87 -27.58
N MET A 579 -13.83 -2.59 -26.27
CA MET A 579 -12.80 -1.81 -25.57
C MET A 579 -11.55 -2.66 -25.25
N ILE A 580 -10.85 -3.11 -26.30
CA ILE A 580 -9.64 -3.96 -26.18
C ILE A 580 -8.46 -3.29 -25.47
N GLN A 581 -8.49 -1.96 -25.36
CA GLN A 581 -7.46 -1.20 -24.66
C GLN A 581 -7.54 -1.34 -23.13
N LEU A 582 -8.69 -1.79 -22.58
CA LEU A 582 -8.88 -1.96 -21.16
C LEU A 582 -8.02 -3.12 -20.64
N ARG A 583 -7.05 -2.78 -19.80
CA ARG A 583 -6.21 -3.74 -19.06
C ARG A 583 -6.92 -4.21 -17.80
N THR A 584 -7.62 -3.28 -17.14
CA THR A 584 -8.36 -3.55 -15.90
C THR A 584 -9.80 -3.08 -16.04
N PHE A 585 -10.74 -4.00 -15.80
CA PHE A 585 -12.17 -3.72 -15.76
C PHE A 585 -12.78 -4.42 -14.55
N GLN A 586 -12.93 -3.69 -13.44
CA GLN A 586 -13.46 -4.24 -12.19
C GLN A 586 -14.97 -3.99 -12.08
N LEU A 587 -15.70 -5.05 -11.73
CA LEU A 587 -17.16 -5.07 -11.66
C LEU A 587 -17.67 -5.74 -10.37
N ASP A 588 -16.76 -6.11 -9.46
CA ASP A 588 -17.10 -6.84 -8.24
C ASP A 588 -18.07 -6.05 -7.36
N GLY A 589 -18.88 -6.74 -6.55
CA GLY A 589 -19.84 -6.07 -5.65
C GLY A 589 -21.06 -5.44 -6.32
N ASN A 590 -21.28 -5.66 -7.62
CA ASN A 590 -22.50 -5.27 -8.33
C ASN A 590 -23.56 -6.37 -8.35
N GLY A 591 -24.83 -5.98 -8.54
CA GLY A 591 -25.98 -6.89 -8.70
C GLY A 591 -26.14 -7.48 -10.11
N LEU A 592 -25.03 -7.85 -10.76
CA LEU A 592 -25.02 -8.25 -12.17
C LEU A 592 -25.74 -9.58 -12.40
N ARG A 593 -26.73 -9.57 -13.32
CA ARG A 593 -27.34 -10.81 -13.84
C ARG A 593 -26.44 -11.50 -14.88
N ALA A 594 -25.72 -10.70 -15.65
CA ALA A 594 -24.72 -11.14 -16.61
C ALA A 594 -23.67 -10.01 -16.81
N PRO A 595 -22.35 -10.30 -16.86
CA PRO A 595 -21.70 -11.62 -16.81
C PRO A 595 -21.89 -12.33 -15.46
N ARG A 596 -21.90 -13.67 -15.46
CA ARG A 596 -21.99 -14.45 -14.21
C ARG A 596 -20.72 -14.24 -13.36
N PRO A 597 -20.79 -14.37 -12.02
CA PRO A 597 -19.62 -14.23 -11.15
C PRO A 597 -18.42 -15.09 -11.55
N ALA A 598 -18.66 -16.29 -12.09
CA ALA A 598 -17.61 -17.17 -12.59
C ALA A 598 -16.82 -16.60 -13.77
N ILE A 599 -17.43 -15.74 -14.60
CA ILE A 599 -16.76 -15.04 -15.70
C ILE A 599 -16.01 -13.82 -15.16
N LEU A 600 -16.60 -13.08 -14.22
CA LEU A 600 -15.95 -11.95 -13.56
C LEU A 600 -14.65 -12.38 -12.87
N ALA A 601 -14.66 -13.55 -12.23
CA ALA A 601 -13.49 -14.12 -11.55
C ALA A 601 -12.32 -14.51 -12.49
N LYS A 602 -12.56 -14.65 -13.80
CA LYS A 602 -11.52 -14.95 -14.81
C LYS A 602 -10.79 -13.69 -15.32
N GLY A 603 -11.07 -12.54 -14.71
CA GLY A 603 -10.41 -11.27 -15.03
C GLY A 603 -10.94 -10.53 -16.26
N THR A 604 -10.38 -9.35 -16.49
CA THR A 604 -10.83 -8.37 -17.50
C THR A 604 -10.94 -8.96 -18.91
N GLU A 605 -9.93 -9.70 -19.36
CA GLU A 605 -9.88 -10.21 -20.74
C GLU A 605 -11.00 -11.23 -21.01
N ALA A 606 -11.26 -12.13 -20.06
CA ALA A 606 -12.35 -13.08 -20.16
C ALA A 606 -13.73 -12.39 -20.18
N VAL A 607 -13.90 -11.34 -19.37
CA VAL A 607 -15.13 -10.53 -19.36
C VAL A 607 -15.32 -9.82 -20.71
N LEU A 608 -14.28 -9.19 -21.26
CA LEU A 608 -14.34 -8.50 -22.54
C LEU A 608 -14.56 -9.46 -23.71
N SER A 609 -13.92 -10.63 -23.70
CA SER A 609 -14.15 -11.68 -24.71
C SER A 609 -15.60 -12.17 -24.66
N TRP A 610 -16.11 -12.47 -23.46
CA TRP A 610 -17.49 -12.91 -23.30
C TRP A 610 -18.50 -11.87 -23.77
N LEU A 611 -18.24 -10.58 -23.51
CA LEU A 611 -19.07 -9.49 -24.02
C LEU A 611 -19.02 -9.41 -25.54
N ARG A 612 -17.85 -9.64 -26.15
CA ARG A 612 -17.67 -9.62 -27.60
C ARG A 612 -18.44 -10.72 -28.31
N ASP A 613 -18.48 -11.92 -27.75
CA ASP A 613 -19.27 -13.04 -28.27
C ASP A 613 -20.79 -12.78 -28.23
N LYS A 614 -21.22 -11.75 -27.51
CA LYS A 614 -22.61 -11.29 -27.42
C LYS A 614 -22.93 -10.09 -28.29
N ILE A 615 -21.95 -9.57 -29.04
CA ILE A 615 -22.19 -8.53 -30.05
C ILE A 615 -22.74 -9.23 -31.29
N VAL A 616 -24.03 -9.03 -31.56
CA VAL A 616 -24.72 -9.52 -32.76
C VAL A 616 -24.48 -8.59 -33.94
#